data_AF-A0A318IXU1-F1
#
_entry.id   AF-A0A318IXU1-F1
#
_cell.length_a   1.000
_cell.length_b   1.000
_cell.length_c   1.000
_cell.angle_alpha   90.00
_cell.angle_beta   90.00
_cell.angle_gamma   90.00
#
_symmetry.space_group_name_H-M   'P 1'
#
loop_
_entity.id
_entity.type
_entity.pdbx_description
1 polymer ?
#
loop_
_entity_poly.entity_id
_entity_poly.type
_entity_poly.pdbx_seq_one_letter_code
_entity_poly.pdbx_strand_id
1 'polypeptide(L)'
;MNAIMQLHSQYVLLKLGIANITPCIDWAIKRLQLDEEGDDLEVVLLAAANDSEEALPLIEIVLERYIGLASIDYEFLAGKYIAGLHSRYLAGEESIQSIDAILTKLSYKIDYPSWFVMLSRNCEYATDVEDFREPFEQEFEYISNLWDSANSRSEFEASYSREVSNSHDFK
;
A
#
# COMPACT_ATOMS: atom_id res chain seq x y z
N MET A 1 -5.37 14.24 8.94
CA MET A 1 -5.71 13.50 7.72
C MET A 1 -7.24 13.44 7.63
N ASN A 2 -7.83 13.77 6.47
CA ASN A 2 -9.28 13.74 6.26
C ASN A 2 -9.81 12.32 6.48
N ALA A 3 -10.91 12.13 7.24
CA ALA A 3 -11.45 10.82 7.59
C ALA A 3 -11.74 9.99 6.33
N ILE A 4 -12.30 10.58 5.26
CA ILE A 4 -12.55 9.83 4.03
C ILE A 4 -11.26 9.35 3.35
N MET A 5 -10.17 10.12 3.46
CA MET A 5 -8.88 9.71 2.93
C MET A 5 -8.28 8.54 3.73
N GLN A 6 -8.61 8.41 5.02
CA GLN A 6 -8.27 7.22 5.79
C GLN A 6 -8.99 5.98 5.22
N LEU A 7 -10.30 6.07 5.00
CA LEU A 7 -11.07 4.98 4.39
C LEU A 7 -10.52 4.61 3.01
N HIS A 8 -10.22 5.61 2.17
CA HIS A 8 -9.64 5.40 0.84
C HIS A 8 -8.32 4.62 0.91
N SER A 9 -7.41 5.00 1.81
CA SER A 9 -6.15 4.28 2.01
C SER A 9 -6.39 2.83 2.47
N GLN A 10 -7.30 2.60 3.43
CA GLN A 10 -7.58 1.24 3.91
C GLN A 10 -8.23 0.36 2.84
N TYR A 11 -9.17 0.92 2.07
CA TYR A 11 -9.79 0.26 0.94
C TYR A 11 -8.76 -0.21 -0.09
N VAL A 12 -7.77 0.63 -0.37
CA VAL A 12 -6.73 0.28 -1.33
C VAL A 12 -5.84 -0.84 -0.80
N LEU A 13 -5.43 -0.78 0.47
CA LEU A 13 -4.65 -1.87 1.09
C LEU A 13 -5.43 -3.19 1.12
N LEU A 14 -6.74 -3.12 1.31
CA LEU A 14 -7.65 -4.26 1.21
C LEU A 14 -7.68 -4.82 -0.23
N LYS A 15 -7.83 -3.97 -1.25
CA LYS A 15 -7.81 -4.39 -2.67
C LYS A 15 -6.45 -4.98 -3.11
N LEU A 16 -5.37 -4.46 -2.55
CA LEU A 16 -4.01 -4.99 -2.74
C LEU A 16 -3.75 -6.30 -1.97
N GLY A 17 -4.68 -6.75 -1.12
CA GLY A 17 -4.56 -7.99 -0.35
C GLY A 17 -3.56 -7.91 0.81
N ILE A 18 -3.25 -6.69 1.25
CA ILE A 18 -2.30 -6.41 2.32
C ILE A 18 -3.02 -6.31 3.66
N ALA A 19 -4.15 -5.61 3.70
CA ALA A 19 -4.95 -5.40 4.90
C ALA A 19 -6.20 -6.27 4.89
N ASN A 20 -6.78 -6.48 6.07
CA ASN A 20 -8.13 -7.02 6.20
C ASN A 20 -9.16 -5.88 6.26
N ILE A 21 -10.44 -6.23 6.36
CA ILE A 21 -11.54 -5.27 6.40
C ILE A 21 -11.65 -4.49 7.71
N THR A 22 -11.03 -4.97 8.79
CA THR A 22 -11.24 -4.44 10.15
C THR A 22 -10.99 -2.93 10.24
N PRO A 23 -9.91 -2.35 9.68
CA PRO A 23 -9.71 -0.90 9.68
C PRO A 23 -10.81 -0.10 8.95
N CYS A 24 -11.47 -0.69 7.94
CA CYS A 24 -12.61 -0.04 7.24
C CYS A 24 -13.88 -0.08 8.09
N ILE A 25 -14.10 -1.19 8.81
CA ILE A 25 -15.22 -1.34 9.77
C ILE A 25 -15.03 -0.38 10.95
N ASP A 26 -13.82 -0.35 11.53
CA ASP A 26 -13.48 0.56 12.64
C ASP A 26 -13.66 2.03 12.26
N TRP A 27 -13.35 2.37 11.00
CA TRP A 27 -13.64 3.69 10.45
C TRP A 27 -15.14 3.99 10.50
N ALA A 28 -16.00 3.09 10.03
CA ALA A 28 -17.44 3.29 10.01
C ALA A 28 -18.03 3.39 11.43
N ILE A 29 -17.62 2.50 12.34
CA ILE A 29 -18.02 2.54 13.75
C ILE A 29 -17.67 3.89 14.37
N LYS A 30 -16.46 4.39 14.13
CA LYS A 30 -16.01 5.67 14.68
C LYS A 30 -16.84 6.85 14.15
N ARG A 31 -17.20 6.85 12.87
CA ARG A 31 -18.03 7.91 12.28
C ARG A 31 -19.43 7.95 12.89
N LEU A 32 -20.04 6.78 13.14
CA LEU A 32 -21.32 6.68 13.83
C LEU A 32 -21.24 7.13 15.29
N GLN A 33 -20.17 6.75 16.01
CA GLN A 33 -19.97 7.19 17.40
C GLN A 33 -19.84 8.71 17.55
N LEU A 34 -19.33 9.38 16.52
CA LEU A 34 -19.15 10.83 16.49
C LEU A 34 -20.37 11.58 15.91
N ASP A 35 -21.42 10.86 15.50
CA ASP A 35 -22.62 11.41 14.83
C ASP A 35 -22.27 12.24 13.57
N GLU A 36 -21.20 11.87 12.87
CA GLU A 36 -20.68 12.63 11.73
C GLU A 36 -21.34 12.26 10.39
N GLU A 37 -22.07 11.14 10.35
CA GLU A 37 -22.73 10.60 9.15
C GLU A 37 -24.26 10.46 9.31
N GLY A 38 -24.80 10.74 10.50
CA GLY A 38 -26.24 10.57 10.80
C GLY A 38 -26.74 9.15 10.47
N ASP A 39 -27.84 9.06 9.72
CA ASP A 39 -28.48 7.81 9.29
C ASP A 39 -27.95 7.28 7.94
N ASP A 40 -26.67 7.54 7.60
CA ASP A 40 -26.08 7.02 6.37
C ASP A 40 -26.09 5.48 6.38
N LEU A 41 -27.01 4.92 5.59
CA LEU A 41 -27.27 3.48 5.54
C LEU A 41 -26.02 2.70 5.16
N GLU A 42 -25.21 3.19 4.22
CA GLU A 42 -24.01 2.49 3.78
C GLU A 42 -22.93 2.48 4.88
N VAL A 43 -22.83 3.54 5.69
CA VAL A 43 -21.92 3.58 6.85
C VAL A 43 -22.42 2.63 7.95
N VAL A 44 -23.73 2.59 8.20
CA VAL A 44 -24.34 1.66 9.16
C VAL A 44 -24.12 0.20 8.75
N LEU A 45 -24.35 -0.12 7.48
CA LEU A 45 -24.12 -1.46 6.96
C LEU A 45 -22.64 -1.83 6.98
N LEU A 46 -21.74 -0.89 6.68
CA LEU A 46 -20.30 -1.14 6.72
C LEU A 46 -19.82 -1.43 8.14
N ALA A 47 -20.34 -0.73 9.14
CA ALA A 47 -20.05 -1.01 10.55
C ALA A 47 -20.54 -2.40 11.00
N ALA A 48 -21.49 -3.00 10.28
CA ALA A 48 -22.07 -4.31 10.57
C ALA A 48 -21.54 -5.45 9.67
N ALA A 49 -20.67 -5.15 8.70
CA ALA A 49 -20.16 -6.13 7.75
C ALA A 49 -19.27 -7.18 8.45
N ASN A 50 -19.38 -8.44 8.03
CA ASN A 50 -18.63 -9.56 8.62
C ASN A 50 -17.45 -10.00 7.77
N ASP A 51 -17.49 -9.73 6.46
CA ASP A 51 -16.47 -10.15 5.51
C ASP A 51 -16.22 -9.10 4.41
N SER A 52 -15.21 -9.36 3.58
CA SER A 52 -14.82 -8.50 2.46
C SER A 52 -15.86 -8.44 1.35
N GLU A 53 -16.67 -9.48 1.15
CA GLU A 53 -17.68 -9.50 0.11
C GLU A 53 -18.83 -8.53 0.45
N GLU A 54 -19.21 -8.46 1.71
CA GLU A 54 -20.17 -7.48 2.24
C GLU A 54 -19.57 -6.07 2.29
N ALA A 55 -18.35 -5.91 2.80
CA ALA A 55 -17.77 -4.60 3.07
C ALA A 55 -17.35 -3.84 1.81
N LEU A 56 -16.75 -4.52 0.81
CA LEU A 56 -16.20 -3.87 -0.38
C LEU A 56 -17.19 -2.98 -1.15
N PRO A 57 -18.39 -3.46 -1.53
CA PRO A 57 -19.34 -2.63 -2.27
C PRO A 57 -19.80 -1.41 -1.46
N LEU A 58 -19.91 -1.53 -0.13
CA LEU A 58 -20.29 -0.43 0.75
C LEU A 58 -19.20 0.65 0.79
N ILE A 59 -17.94 0.22 0.93
CA ILE A 59 -16.80 1.13 0.91
C ILE A 59 -16.72 1.88 -0.43
N GLU A 60 -16.94 1.18 -1.55
CA GLU A 60 -16.96 1.78 -2.89
C GLU A 60 -18.04 2.85 -3.02
N ILE A 61 -19.26 2.59 -2.54
CA ILE A 61 -20.34 3.58 -2.57
C ILE A 61 -20.01 4.81 -1.72
N VAL A 62 -19.45 4.60 -0.52
CA VAL A 62 -19.05 5.70 0.37
C VAL A 62 -17.95 6.54 -0.29
N LEU A 63 -16.91 5.91 -0.83
CA LEU A 63 -15.83 6.62 -1.50
C LEU A 63 -16.31 7.38 -2.75
N GLU A 64 -17.17 6.76 -3.57
CA GLU A 64 -17.76 7.39 -4.75
C GLU A 64 -18.49 8.68 -4.37
N ARG A 65 -19.30 8.65 -3.31
CA ARG A 65 -20.09 9.79 -2.84
C ARG A 65 -19.23 10.98 -2.44
N TYR A 66 -18.09 10.73 -1.79
CA TYR A 66 -17.29 11.79 -1.17
C TYR A 66 -16.19 12.34 -2.06
N ILE A 67 -15.52 11.47 -2.82
CA ILE A 67 -14.33 11.85 -3.61
C ILE A 67 -14.47 11.52 -5.09
N GLY A 68 -15.52 10.79 -5.48
CA GLY A 68 -15.62 10.12 -6.78
C GLY A 68 -14.56 9.02 -6.89
N LEU A 69 -14.92 7.80 -7.27
CA LEU A 69 -13.93 6.83 -7.74
C LEU A 69 -13.46 7.30 -9.13
N ALA A 70 -12.57 8.28 -9.15
CA ALA A 70 -11.59 8.35 -10.23
C ALA A 70 -10.81 7.02 -10.25
N SER A 71 -10.27 6.63 -11.42
CA SER A 71 -9.50 5.39 -11.54
C SER A 71 -8.39 5.38 -10.48
N ILE A 72 -8.48 4.42 -9.55
CA ILE A 72 -7.49 4.25 -8.51
C ILE A 72 -6.18 3.85 -9.18
N ASP A 73 -5.16 4.69 -9.02
CA ASP A 73 -3.80 4.37 -9.44
C ASP A 73 -3.20 3.42 -8.39
N TYR A 74 -3.43 2.11 -8.60
CA TYR A 74 -2.93 1.06 -7.73
C TYR A 74 -1.40 1.05 -7.63
N GLU A 75 -0.69 1.47 -8.69
CA GLU A 75 0.77 1.52 -8.68
C GLU A 75 1.26 2.66 -7.78
N PHE A 76 0.69 3.86 -7.90
CA PHE A 76 0.99 4.98 -7.01
C PHE A 76 0.78 4.61 -5.53
N LEU A 77 -0.34 3.95 -5.23
CA LEU A 77 -0.69 3.62 -3.85
C LEU A 77 0.15 2.47 -3.29
N ALA A 78 0.47 1.47 -4.11
CA ALA A 78 1.46 0.46 -3.74
C ALA A 78 2.81 1.12 -3.45
N GLY A 79 3.23 2.09 -4.26
CA GLY A 79 4.42 2.90 -4.02
C GLY A 79 4.42 3.60 -2.67
N LYS A 80 3.35 4.34 -2.34
CA LYS A 80 3.20 4.98 -1.02
C LYS A 80 3.22 3.96 0.12
N TYR A 81 2.64 2.78 -0.09
CA TYR A 81 2.71 1.71 0.90
C TYR A 81 4.13 1.18 1.09
N ILE A 82 4.91 1.00 0.02
CA ILE A 82 6.32 0.62 0.09
C ILE A 82 7.13 1.63 0.91
N ALA A 83 6.92 2.94 0.70
CA ALA A 83 7.57 3.97 1.51
C ALA A 83 7.26 3.84 3.02
N GLY A 84 5.99 3.58 3.36
CA GLY A 84 5.59 3.30 4.74
C GLY A 84 6.17 1.99 5.29
N LEU A 85 6.25 0.95 4.45
CA LEU A 85 6.82 -0.35 4.80
C LEU A 85 8.30 -0.23 5.15
N HIS A 86 9.06 0.61 4.44
CA HIS A 86 10.46 0.89 4.76
C HIS A 86 10.63 1.53 6.13
N SER A 87 9.74 2.45 6.50
CA SER A 87 9.76 3.04 7.85
C SER A 87 9.52 1.99 8.94
N ARG A 88 8.60 1.03 8.70
CA ARG A 88 8.36 -0.08 9.62
C ARG A 88 9.53 -1.06 9.69
N TYR A 89 10.20 -1.32 8.56
CA TYR A 89 11.44 -2.09 8.51
C TYR A 89 12.53 -1.47 9.37
N LEU A 90 12.80 -0.17 9.20
CA LEU A 90 13.80 0.55 10.00
C LEU A 90 13.44 0.59 11.49
N ALA A 91 12.16 0.57 11.83
CA ALA A 91 11.69 0.48 13.21
C ALA A 91 11.78 -0.95 13.81
N GLY A 92 12.12 -1.96 13.01
CA GLY A 92 12.17 -3.37 13.41
C GLY A 92 10.80 -4.03 13.54
N GLU A 93 9.75 -3.40 13.02
CA GLU A 93 8.38 -3.93 13.01
C GLU A 93 8.17 -4.96 11.89
N GLU A 94 9.00 -4.90 10.84
CA GLU A 94 8.97 -5.79 9.69
C GLU A 94 10.35 -6.44 9.52
N SER A 95 10.39 -7.70 9.09
CA SER A 95 11.62 -8.39 8.70
C SER A 95 11.69 -8.54 7.18
N ILE A 96 12.87 -8.91 6.65
CA ILE A 96 13.03 -9.20 5.21
C ILE A 96 12.02 -10.26 4.75
N GLN A 97 11.75 -11.27 5.59
CA GLN A 97 10.76 -12.32 5.28
C GLN A 97 9.32 -11.79 5.24
N SER A 98 8.93 -10.89 6.16
CA SER A 98 7.58 -10.30 6.10
C SER A 98 7.42 -9.37 4.91
N ILE A 99 8.48 -8.63 4.56
CA ILE A 99 8.53 -7.78 3.37
C ILE A 99 8.43 -8.62 2.09
N ASP A 100 9.20 -9.69 1.95
CA ASP A 100 9.15 -10.57 0.79
C ASP A 100 7.74 -11.14 0.55
N ALA A 101 7.07 -11.59 1.62
CA ALA A 101 5.70 -12.07 1.54
C ALA A 101 4.71 -10.98 1.07
N ILE A 102 4.93 -9.73 1.47
CA ILE A 102 4.15 -8.57 1.03
C ILE A 102 4.44 -8.23 -0.43
N LEU A 103 5.72 -8.16 -0.82
CA LEU A 103 6.15 -7.86 -2.19
C LEU A 103 5.62 -8.91 -3.17
N THR A 104 5.68 -10.18 -2.80
CA THR A 104 5.10 -11.29 -3.57
C THR A 104 3.61 -11.08 -3.82
N LYS A 105 2.82 -10.67 -2.81
CA LYS A 105 1.38 -10.39 -3.02
C LYS A 105 1.15 -9.18 -3.92
N LEU A 106 1.94 -8.13 -3.73
CA LEU A 106 1.86 -6.91 -4.54
C LEU A 106 2.16 -7.19 -6.01
N SER A 107 3.14 -8.06 -6.31
CA SER A 107 3.54 -8.41 -7.68
C SER A 107 2.35 -8.77 -8.59
N TYR A 108 1.40 -9.55 -8.07
CA TYR A 108 0.20 -9.98 -8.78
C TYR A 108 -0.85 -8.87 -8.99
N LYS A 109 -0.75 -7.77 -8.23
CA LYS A 109 -1.76 -6.70 -8.19
C LYS A 109 -1.38 -5.48 -9.02
N ILE A 110 -0.08 -5.20 -9.15
CA ILE A 110 0.41 -3.99 -9.84
C ILE A 110 1.05 -4.30 -11.20
N ASP A 111 0.89 -5.52 -11.73
CA ASP A 111 1.44 -5.95 -13.03
C ASP A 111 2.97 -5.77 -13.16
N TYR A 112 3.68 -5.94 -12.04
CA TYR A 112 5.13 -6.01 -11.96
C TYR A 112 5.89 -4.87 -12.69
N PRO A 113 5.71 -3.59 -12.26
CA PRO A 113 6.29 -2.44 -12.93
C PRO A 113 7.82 -2.44 -12.80
N SER A 114 8.50 -1.73 -13.70
CA SER A 114 9.97 -1.83 -13.83
C SER A 114 10.75 -1.49 -12.57
N TRP A 115 10.26 -0.54 -11.77
CA TRP A 115 10.88 -0.13 -10.52
C TRP A 115 10.76 -1.18 -9.41
N PHE A 116 9.82 -2.11 -9.53
CA PHE A 116 9.54 -3.14 -8.53
C PHE A 116 10.44 -4.37 -8.70
N VAL A 117 10.98 -4.59 -9.90
CA VAL A 117 11.74 -5.79 -10.27
C VAL A 117 12.97 -5.98 -9.39
N MET A 118 13.82 -4.95 -9.29
CA MET A 118 15.07 -5.00 -8.53
C MET A 118 14.78 -5.18 -7.04
N LEU A 119 13.83 -4.40 -6.51
CA LEU A 119 13.39 -4.47 -5.12
C LEU A 119 12.90 -5.88 -4.75
N SER A 120 11.97 -6.42 -5.53
CA SER A 120 11.39 -7.75 -5.30
C SER A 120 12.46 -8.84 -5.34
N ARG A 121 13.31 -8.84 -6.37
CA ARG A 121 14.34 -9.87 -6.56
C ARG A 121 15.40 -9.81 -5.46
N ASN A 122 15.89 -8.61 -5.12
CA ASN A 122 16.90 -8.47 -4.07
C ASN A 122 16.33 -8.87 -2.70
N CYS A 123 15.06 -8.51 -2.42
CA CYS A 123 14.38 -8.92 -1.19
C CYS A 123 14.24 -10.44 -1.10
N GLU A 124 13.79 -11.09 -2.17
CA GLU A 124 13.65 -12.56 -2.24
C GLU A 124 14.99 -13.23 -1.90
N TYR A 125 16.08 -12.82 -2.57
CA TYR A 125 17.40 -13.40 -2.28
C TYR A 125 17.90 -13.07 -0.87
N ALA A 126 17.64 -11.88 -0.35
CA ALA A 126 18.06 -11.48 0.99
C ALA A 126 17.37 -12.30 2.11
N THR A 127 16.31 -13.06 1.80
CA THR A 127 15.70 -13.99 2.78
C THR A 127 16.63 -15.15 3.14
N ASP A 128 17.46 -15.60 2.20
CA ASP A 128 18.27 -16.81 2.30
C ASP A 128 19.78 -16.59 2.05
N VAL A 129 20.15 -15.45 1.44
CA VAL A 129 21.53 -15.10 1.06
C VAL A 129 21.91 -13.77 1.70
N GLU A 130 22.73 -13.80 2.75
CA GLU A 130 23.11 -12.62 3.52
C GLU A 130 23.78 -11.52 2.67
N ASP A 131 24.53 -11.90 1.64
CA ASP A 131 25.19 -10.97 0.71
C ASP A 131 24.19 -10.09 -0.08
N PHE A 132 22.92 -10.48 -0.15
CA PHE A 132 21.85 -9.68 -0.76
C PHE A 132 21.20 -8.68 0.20
N ARG A 133 21.51 -8.72 1.50
CA ARG A 133 20.92 -7.79 2.49
C ARG A 133 21.20 -6.33 2.12
N GLU A 134 22.48 -5.99 1.91
CA GLU A 134 22.86 -4.62 1.55
C GLU A 134 22.28 -4.18 0.19
N PRO A 135 22.39 -4.98 -0.91
CA PRO A 135 21.69 -4.71 -2.17
C PRO A 135 20.18 -4.48 -2.03
N PHE A 136 19.50 -5.25 -1.18
CA PHE A 136 18.09 -5.07 -0.87
C PHE A 136 17.84 -3.75 -0.14
N GLU A 137 18.57 -3.47 0.93
CA GLU A 137 18.39 -2.27 1.75
C GLU A 137 18.65 -0.99 0.94
N GLN A 138 19.67 -0.98 0.07
CA GLN A 138 19.95 0.14 -0.83
C GLN A 138 18.80 0.40 -1.81
N GLU A 139 18.28 -0.65 -2.46
CA GLU A 139 17.15 -0.51 -3.38
C GLU A 139 15.86 -0.13 -2.64
N PHE A 140 15.63 -0.70 -1.46
CA PHE A 140 14.45 -0.42 -0.66
C PHE A 140 14.43 1.02 -0.19
N GLU A 141 15.56 1.55 0.28
CA GLU A 141 15.71 2.96 0.62
C GLU A 141 15.48 3.85 -0.62
N TYR A 142 16.12 3.54 -1.76
CA TYR A 142 16.01 4.31 -2.98
C TYR A 142 14.56 4.45 -3.47
N ILE A 143 13.87 3.31 -3.64
CA ILE A 143 12.49 3.26 -4.11
C ILE A 143 11.55 3.94 -3.09
N SER A 144 11.77 3.71 -1.80
CA SER A 144 10.93 4.30 -0.74
C SER A 144 11.04 5.82 -0.69
N ASN A 145 12.25 6.37 -0.83
CA ASN A 145 12.45 7.82 -0.84
C ASN A 145 11.81 8.48 -2.07
N LEU A 146 11.88 7.84 -3.23
CA LEU A 146 11.19 8.32 -4.44
C LEU A 146 9.67 8.33 -4.26
N TRP A 147 9.10 7.25 -3.73
CA TRP A 147 7.65 7.19 -3.49
C TRP A 147 7.20 8.09 -2.35
N ASP A 148 8.02 8.30 -1.31
CA ASP A 148 7.67 9.21 -0.23
C ASP A 148 7.53 10.64 -0.73
N SER A 149 8.42 11.07 -1.63
CA SER A 149 8.44 12.42 -2.21
C SER A 149 7.45 12.65 -3.36
N ALA A 150 7.08 11.60 -4.11
CA ALA A 150 6.16 11.71 -5.23
C ALA A 150 4.69 11.89 -4.79
N ASN A 151 3.97 12.80 -5.45
CA ASN A 151 2.53 13.02 -5.29
C ASN A 151 1.70 12.35 -6.40
N SER A 152 2.37 11.77 -7.40
CA SER A 152 1.73 11.00 -8.46
C SER A 152 2.69 9.95 -9.02
N ARG A 153 2.16 8.95 -9.73
CA ARG A 153 2.95 7.99 -10.50
C ARG A 153 3.88 8.69 -11.51
N SER A 154 3.41 9.70 -12.21
CA SER A 154 4.23 10.41 -13.21
C SER A 154 5.40 11.18 -12.58
N GLU A 155 5.22 11.76 -11.39
CA GLU A 155 6.33 12.39 -10.64
C GLU A 155 7.40 11.37 -10.22
N PHE A 156 6.96 10.18 -9.78
CA PHE A 156 7.86 9.07 -9.47
C PHE A 156 8.62 8.62 -10.73
N GLU A 157 7.91 8.35 -11.83
CA GLU A 157 8.51 7.89 -13.10
C GLU A 157 9.52 8.88 -13.66
N ALA A 158 9.29 10.19 -13.48
CA ALA A 158 10.23 11.23 -13.89
C ALA A 158 11.52 11.26 -13.05
N SER A 159 11.46 10.77 -11.81
CA SER A 159 12.57 10.78 -10.85
C SER A 159 13.30 9.44 -10.79
N TYR A 160 12.62 8.35 -11.14
CA TYR A 160 13.19 7.01 -11.15
C TYR A 160 14.26 6.85 -12.24
N SER A 161 15.43 6.33 -11.85
CA SER A 161 16.53 5.99 -12.73
C SER A 161 16.81 4.50 -12.63
N ARG A 162 16.65 3.82 -13.78
CA ARG A 162 17.02 2.40 -13.90
C ARG A 162 18.51 2.19 -13.71
N GLU A 163 19.35 3.16 -14.07
CA GLU A 163 20.81 3.10 -13.87
C GLU A 163 21.18 3.04 -12.39
N VAL A 164 20.50 3.84 -11.56
CA VAL A 164 20.68 3.81 -10.09
C VAL A 164 20.19 2.49 -9.53
N SER A 165 18.98 2.06 -9.89
CA SER A 165 18.41 0.77 -9.44
C SER A 165 19.32 -0.42 -9.81
N ASN A 166 19.86 -0.45 -11.04
CA ASN A 166 20.83 -1.46 -11.47
C ASN A 166 22.16 -1.41 -10.70
N SER A 167 22.52 -0.28 -10.11
CA SER A 167 23.74 -0.17 -9.31
C SER A 167 23.64 -0.89 -7.97
N HIS A 168 22.41 -1.18 -7.52
CA HIS A 168 22.08 -1.98 -6.33
C HIS A 168 21.94 -3.48 -6.65
N ASP A 169 22.32 -3.93 -7.86
CA ASP A 169 22.43 -5.37 -8.13
C ASP A 169 23.63 -5.96 -7.37
N PHE A 170 23.49 -7.21 -6.93
CA PHE A 170 24.59 -7.97 -6.38
C PHE A 170 25.63 -8.28 -7.48
N LYS A 171 26.92 -8.13 -7.18
CA LYS A 171 28.03 -8.24 -8.15
C LYS A 171 28.92 -9.45 -7.91
#